data_AF-A0A9Q1R9Y7-F1
#
_entry.id   AF-A0A9Q1R9Y7-F1
#
_cell.length_a   1.000
_cell.length_b   1.000
_cell.length_c   1.000
_cell.angle_alpha   90.00
_cell.angle_beta   90.00
_cell.angle_gamma   90.00
#
_symmetry.space_group_name_H-M   'P 1'
#
loop_
_entity.id
_entity.type
_entity.pdbx_description
1 polymer ?
#
loop_
_entity_poly.entity_id
_entity_poly.type
_entity_poly.pdbx_seq_one_letter_code
_entity_poly.pdbx_strand_id
1 'polypeptide(L)'
;MISAETLKRNHVMQMVGDQIIIAFTYRRNGMIIGCKFRTLEKRFWQEKYTDKLLYGLDDVREADEIIIVEGEIDKLSVEEAGYPNCVSVPNGAPQTIISKELLPLEVTGYQIFIPVELQRVLGEGQALAEEIASRLGKESSLNFQSCLRR
;
A
#
# COMPACT_ATOMS: atom_id res chain seq x y z
N MET A 1 -1.83 -2.68 17.32
CA MET A 1 -0.42 -3.11 17.19
C MET A 1 -0.39 -4.14 16.07
N ILE A 2 0.53 -4.06 15.11
CA ILE A 2 0.61 -5.04 14.00
C ILE A 2 1.17 -6.36 14.55
N SER A 3 0.51 -7.47 14.26
CA SER A 3 0.90 -8.79 14.76
C SER A 3 2.17 -9.32 14.08
N ALA A 4 2.84 -10.26 14.76
CA ALA A 4 4.01 -10.95 14.19
C ALA A 4 3.65 -11.76 12.93
N GLU A 5 2.40 -12.26 12.84
CA GLU A 5 1.90 -12.99 11.67
C GLU A 5 1.79 -12.07 10.46
N THR A 6 1.16 -10.90 10.62
CA THR A 6 1.07 -9.86 9.58
C THR A 6 2.46 -9.42 9.13
N LEU A 7 3.37 -9.15 10.07
CA LEU A 7 4.77 -8.78 9.73
C LEU A 7 5.47 -9.87 8.93
N LYS A 8 5.31 -11.14 9.34
CA LYS A 8 5.93 -12.29 8.66
C LYS A 8 5.36 -12.50 7.25
N ARG A 9 4.05 -12.41 7.07
CA ARG A 9 3.38 -12.54 5.77
C ARG A 9 3.84 -11.46 4.79
N ASN A 10 4.05 -10.26 5.31
CA ASN A 10 4.54 -9.10 4.54
C ASN A 10 6.06 -9.06 4.37
N HIS A 11 6.79 -10.03 4.93
CA HIS A 11 8.26 -10.04 4.90
C HIS A 11 8.88 -8.76 5.47
N VAL A 12 8.23 -8.15 6.47
CA VAL A 12 8.78 -7.00 7.18
C VAL A 12 9.92 -7.48 8.08
N MET A 13 11.12 -6.97 7.84
CA MET A 13 12.32 -7.34 8.61
C MET A 13 12.70 -6.21 9.57
N GLN A 14 13.32 -6.56 10.70
CA GLN A 14 13.73 -5.59 11.73
C GLN A 14 15.15 -5.87 12.24
N MET A 15 16.23 -5.38 11.60
CA MET A 15 17.61 -5.54 12.11
C MET A 15 18.65 -4.64 11.41
N VAL A 16 19.52 -3.92 12.16
CA VAL A 16 20.98 -3.80 11.91
C VAL A 16 21.73 -3.46 13.23
N GLY A 17 22.54 -4.38 13.77
CA GLY A 17 23.42 -4.09 14.93
C GLY A 17 22.65 -3.61 16.18
N ASP A 18 23.04 -2.48 16.76
CA ASP A 18 22.36 -1.82 17.89
C ASP A 18 21.17 -0.93 17.48
N GLN A 19 20.80 -0.89 16.19
CA GLN A 19 19.76 0.01 15.68
C GLN A 19 18.57 -0.77 15.12
N ILE A 20 17.37 -0.35 15.55
CA ILE A 20 16.09 -0.88 15.06
C ILE A 20 15.75 -0.16 13.76
N ILE A 21 15.89 -0.89 12.65
CA ILE A 21 15.50 -0.44 11.31
C ILE A 21 14.42 -1.39 10.80
N ILE A 22 13.28 -0.83 10.39
CA ILE A 22 12.18 -1.56 9.76
C ILE A 22 12.42 -1.55 8.26
N ALA A 23 12.44 -2.74 7.65
CA ALA A 23 12.59 -2.91 6.21
C ALA A 23 11.29 -3.47 5.60
N PHE A 24 10.71 -2.72 4.66
CA PHE A 24 9.57 -3.09 3.84
C PHE A 24 10.07 -3.65 2.51
N THR A 25 9.90 -4.95 2.29
CA THR A 25 10.37 -5.60 1.05
C THR A 25 9.27 -5.60 -0.01
N TYR A 26 9.52 -4.98 -1.15
CA TYR A 26 8.61 -4.98 -2.30
C TYR A 26 8.83 -6.25 -3.09
N ARG A 27 7.75 -6.95 -3.40
CA ARG A 27 7.81 -8.27 -4.02
C ARG A 27 6.92 -8.36 -5.25
N ARG A 28 7.40 -9.13 -6.23
CA ARG A 28 6.64 -9.52 -7.42
C ARG A 28 6.97 -10.97 -7.74
N ASN A 29 5.93 -11.79 -7.87
CA ASN A 29 6.02 -13.23 -8.07
C ASN A 29 6.92 -13.92 -7.02
N GLY A 30 6.86 -13.46 -5.76
CA GLY A 30 7.68 -13.97 -4.68
C GLY A 30 9.15 -13.57 -4.72
N MET A 31 9.59 -12.70 -5.64
CA MET A 31 10.95 -12.17 -5.70
C MET A 31 11.02 -10.74 -5.14
N ILE A 32 12.09 -10.41 -4.39
CA ILE A 32 12.33 -9.04 -3.92
C ILE A 32 12.78 -8.18 -5.10
N ILE A 33 12.07 -7.09 -5.35
CA ILE A 33 12.35 -6.14 -6.45
C ILE A 33 12.63 -4.71 -5.94
N GLY A 34 12.56 -4.49 -4.63
CA GLY A 34 12.93 -3.24 -3.98
C GLY A 34 12.78 -3.33 -2.47
N CYS A 35 13.39 -2.38 -1.78
CA CYS A 35 13.32 -2.28 -0.33
C CYS A 35 13.26 -0.82 0.12
N LYS A 36 12.36 -0.55 1.06
CA LYS A 36 12.25 0.75 1.74
C LYS A 36 12.49 0.55 3.22
N PHE A 37 13.28 1.42 3.80
CA PHE A 37 13.73 1.34 5.17
C PHE A 37 13.21 2.53 5.97
N ARG A 38 12.92 2.28 7.25
CA ARG A 38 12.47 3.29 8.19
C ARG A 38 13.10 3.08 9.56
N THR A 39 13.62 4.14 10.17
CA THR A 39 13.99 4.11 11.60
C THR A 39 12.81 4.46 12.51
N LEU A 40 12.94 4.20 13.81
CA LEU A 40 11.94 4.61 14.81
C LEU A 40 11.75 6.13 14.86
N GLU A 41 12.79 6.91 14.55
CA GLU A 41 12.78 8.37 14.44
C GLU A 41 12.16 8.87 13.12
N LYS A 42 11.49 7.99 12.36
CA LYS A 42 10.82 8.30 11.09
C LYS A 42 11.76 8.86 10.02
N ARG A 43 13.00 8.36 9.96
CA ARG A 43 13.90 8.60 8.82
C ARG A 43 13.70 7.49 7.79
N PHE A 44 13.63 7.85 6.51
CA PHE A 44 13.34 6.93 5.41
C PHE A 44 14.42 6.96 4.35
N TRP A 45 14.73 5.80 3.78
CA TRP A 45 15.52 5.66 2.55
C TRP A 45 15.08 4.40 1.82
N GLN A 46 15.47 4.25 0.57
CA GLN A 46 15.04 3.13 -0.26
C GLN A 46 16.02 2.86 -1.39
N GLU A 47 15.96 1.64 -1.92
CA GLU A 47 16.70 1.26 -3.11
C GLU A 47 16.17 1.99 -4.35
N LYS A 48 17.04 2.21 -5.34
CA LYS A 48 16.66 2.86 -6.61
C LYS A 48 15.48 2.13 -7.24
N TYR A 49 14.56 2.89 -7.84
CA TYR A 49 13.35 2.40 -8.52
C TYR A 49 12.24 1.85 -7.60
N THR A 50 12.47 1.74 -6.30
CA THR A 50 11.42 1.36 -5.32
C THR A 50 10.32 2.43 -5.22
N ASP A 51 10.62 3.67 -5.59
CA ASP A 51 9.72 4.85 -5.61
C ASP A 51 8.64 4.75 -6.68
N LYS A 52 8.63 3.65 -7.44
CA LYS A 52 7.67 3.39 -8.51
C LYS A 52 6.96 2.05 -8.32
N LEU A 53 7.07 1.43 -7.16
CA LEU A 53 6.49 0.12 -6.90
C LEU A 53 5.32 0.20 -5.91
N LEU A 54 4.30 -0.63 -6.13
CA LEU A 54 3.27 -0.87 -5.14
C LEU A 54 3.78 -1.87 -4.10
N TYR A 55 3.58 -1.55 -2.83
CA TYR A 55 3.86 -2.49 -1.75
C TYR A 55 2.68 -3.45 -1.60
N GLY A 56 2.94 -4.76 -1.52
CA GLY A 56 1.89 -5.78 -1.45
C GLY A 56 1.37 -6.27 -2.81
N LEU A 57 2.09 -6.02 -3.92
CA LEU A 57 1.64 -6.37 -5.27
C LEU A 57 1.24 -7.85 -5.43
N ASP A 58 1.93 -8.76 -4.77
CA ASP A 58 1.62 -10.19 -4.82
C ASP A 58 0.28 -10.55 -4.12
N ASP A 59 -0.19 -9.73 -3.19
CA ASP A 59 -1.42 -9.97 -2.43
C ASP A 59 -2.70 -9.69 -3.22
N VAL A 60 -2.58 -8.98 -4.34
CA VAL A 60 -3.72 -8.51 -5.13
C VAL A 60 -3.82 -9.14 -6.52
N ARG A 61 -2.95 -10.11 -6.84
CA ARG A 61 -2.87 -10.71 -8.18
C ARG A 61 -4.13 -11.47 -8.60
N GLU A 62 -4.77 -12.15 -7.65
CA GLU A 62 -5.97 -12.97 -7.86
C GLU A 62 -7.20 -12.39 -7.14
N ALA A 63 -7.10 -11.14 -6.68
CA ALA A 63 -8.18 -10.51 -5.93
C ALA A 63 -9.17 -9.84 -6.88
N ASP A 64 -10.45 -10.11 -6.69
CA ASP A 64 -11.54 -9.44 -7.42
C ASP A 64 -11.70 -7.96 -7.00
N GLU A 65 -11.25 -7.64 -5.79
CA GLU A 65 -11.32 -6.31 -5.19
C GLU A 65 -9.99 -6.01 -4.51
N ILE A 66 -9.47 -4.78 -4.67
CA ILE A 66 -8.21 -4.36 -4.08
C ILE A 66 -8.37 -3.06 -3.30
N ILE A 67 -7.81 -3.01 -2.11
CA ILE A 67 -7.73 -1.81 -1.27
C ILE A 67 -6.42 -1.09 -1.56
N ILE A 68 -6.46 0.23 -1.74
CA ILE A 68 -5.27 1.04 -1.99
C ILE A 68 -5.14 2.07 -0.87
N VAL A 69 -3.98 2.09 -0.21
CA VAL A 69 -3.65 3.01 0.88
C VAL A 69 -2.39 3.82 0.60
N GLU A 70 -2.13 4.83 1.43
CA GLU A 70 -1.04 5.79 1.21
C GLU A 70 0.34 5.23 1.57
N GLY A 71 0.46 4.56 2.71
CA GLY A 71 1.76 4.11 3.22
C GLY A 71 1.83 2.62 3.53
N GLU A 72 3.07 2.13 3.69
CA GLU A 72 3.33 0.71 3.97
C GLU A 72 2.74 0.29 5.33
N ILE A 73 2.74 1.20 6.33
CA ILE A 73 2.15 0.94 7.65
C ILE A 73 0.61 0.89 7.57
N ASP A 74 -0.01 1.71 6.73
CA ASP A 74 -1.47 1.68 6.53
C ASP A 74 -1.87 0.35 5.90
N LYS A 75 -1.07 -0.17 4.97
CA LYS A 75 -1.29 -1.48 4.34
C LYS A 75 -1.27 -2.57 5.40
N LEU A 76 -0.24 -2.58 6.25
CA LEU A 76 -0.16 -3.53 7.36
C LEU A 76 -1.35 -3.40 8.31
N SER A 77 -1.84 -2.18 8.54
CA SER A 77 -2.98 -1.92 9.43
C SER A 77 -4.30 -2.44 8.85
N VAL A 78 -4.51 -2.26 7.54
CA VAL A 78 -5.67 -2.80 6.81
C VAL A 78 -5.67 -4.32 6.81
N GLU A 79 -4.51 -4.92 6.61
CA GLU A 79 -4.36 -6.37 6.70
C GLU A 79 -4.62 -6.90 8.11
N GLU A 80 -4.11 -6.23 9.14
CA GLU A 80 -4.38 -6.58 10.55
C GLU A 80 -5.88 -6.50 10.87
N ALA A 81 -6.64 -5.64 10.18
CA ALA A 81 -8.08 -5.55 10.27
C ALA A 81 -8.83 -6.67 9.51
N GLY A 82 -8.11 -7.59 8.86
CA GLY A 82 -8.66 -8.75 8.16
C GLY A 82 -8.80 -8.59 6.65
N TYR A 83 -8.17 -7.57 6.05
CA TYR A 83 -8.26 -7.29 4.61
C TYR A 83 -6.87 -7.42 3.93
N PRO A 84 -6.45 -8.65 3.58
CA PRO A 84 -5.10 -8.89 3.02
C PRO A 84 -4.95 -8.42 1.57
N ASN A 85 -6.05 -8.21 0.86
CA ASN A 85 -6.13 -7.71 -0.52
C ASN A 85 -5.87 -6.20 -0.60
N CYS A 86 -4.75 -5.74 -0.04
CA CYS A 86 -4.39 -4.32 0.01
C CYS A 86 -2.98 -4.03 -0.50
N VAL A 87 -2.81 -2.85 -1.10
CA VAL A 87 -1.53 -2.32 -1.56
C VAL A 87 -1.31 -0.90 -1.08
N SER A 88 -0.06 -0.48 -0.88
CA SER A 88 0.26 0.94 -0.71
C SER A 88 0.88 1.54 -1.97
N VAL A 89 0.55 2.80 -2.23
CA VAL A 89 1.13 3.58 -3.32
C VAL A 89 2.56 4.02 -2.99
N PRO A 90 3.42 4.23 -3.98
CA PRO A 90 4.73 4.82 -3.74
C PRO A 90 4.59 6.27 -3.23
N ASN A 91 5.53 6.66 -2.35
CA ASN A 91 5.74 8.04 -1.88
C ASN A 91 4.58 8.74 -1.14
N GLY A 92 3.47 8.06 -0.82
CA GLY A 92 2.37 8.62 -0.01
C GLY A 92 1.66 9.81 -0.67
N ALA A 93 0.50 9.58 -1.30
CA ALA A 93 -0.33 10.57 -2.02
C ALA A 93 0.43 11.40 -3.11
N PRO A 94 -0.25 11.96 -4.13
CA PRO A 94 0.32 11.92 -5.47
C PRO A 94 1.33 13.05 -5.72
N GLN A 95 2.62 12.70 -5.79
CA GLN A 95 3.52 13.28 -6.79
C GLN A 95 3.83 12.24 -7.85
N THR A 96 2.88 12.12 -8.79
CA THR A 96 3.08 11.64 -10.17
C THR A 96 3.43 10.15 -10.31
N ILE A 97 2.58 9.46 -11.09
CA ILE A 97 2.77 8.13 -11.71
C ILE A 97 2.38 6.91 -10.84
N ILE A 98 1.08 6.73 -10.63
CA ILE A 98 0.52 5.37 -10.77
C ILE A 98 0.28 5.20 -12.27
N SER A 99 1.22 4.59 -12.99
CA SER A 99 0.99 4.20 -14.37
C SER A 99 0.14 2.93 -14.37
N LYS A 100 -0.70 2.74 -15.41
CA LYS A 100 -1.49 1.51 -15.61
C LYS A 100 -0.59 0.25 -15.68
N GLU A 101 0.71 0.44 -15.85
CA GLU A 101 1.76 -0.58 -15.84
C GLU A 101 2.18 -1.03 -14.43
N LEU A 102 1.91 -0.24 -13.38
CA LEU A 102 2.19 -0.62 -11.98
C LEU A 102 1.16 -1.62 -11.43
N LEU A 103 -0.05 -1.62 -11.99
CA LEU A 103 -1.12 -2.51 -11.59
C LEU A 103 -1.06 -3.78 -12.45
N PRO A 104 -1.33 -4.97 -11.89
CA PRO A 104 -1.45 -6.16 -12.70
C PRO A 104 -2.61 -5.92 -13.71
N LEU A 105 -2.29 -5.98 -15.00
CA LEU A 105 -3.21 -5.70 -16.12
C LEU A 105 -4.46 -6.61 -16.18
N GLU A 106 -4.58 -7.57 -15.27
CA GLU A 106 -5.60 -8.62 -15.23
C GLU A 106 -6.59 -8.45 -14.07
N VAL A 107 -6.42 -7.45 -13.20
CA VAL A 107 -7.38 -7.18 -12.11
C VAL A 107 -8.61 -6.50 -12.69
N THR A 108 -9.74 -7.23 -12.74
CA THR A 108 -11.00 -6.79 -13.35
C THR A 108 -11.97 -6.07 -12.40
N GLY A 109 -11.55 -5.76 -11.17
CA GLY A 109 -12.34 -4.99 -10.20
C GLY A 109 -11.44 -4.21 -9.23
N TYR A 110 -11.68 -2.91 -9.09
CA TYR A 110 -10.96 -2.06 -8.15
C TYR A 110 -11.95 -1.46 -7.15
N GLN A 111 -11.76 -1.73 -5.85
CA GLN A 111 -12.50 -1.06 -4.79
C GLN A 111 -11.53 -0.26 -3.93
N ILE A 112 -11.27 0.98 -4.35
CA ILE A 112 -10.36 1.86 -3.63
C ILE A 112 -10.95 2.23 -2.28
N PHE A 113 -10.41 1.60 -1.25
CA PHE A 113 -10.79 1.85 0.12
C PHE A 113 -9.76 2.76 0.80
N ILE A 114 -10.12 4.02 1.05
CA ILE A 114 -9.29 4.97 1.79
C ILE A 114 -9.88 5.11 3.21
N PRO A 115 -9.19 4.65 4.28
CA PRO A 115 -9.71 4.72 5.64
C PRO A 115 -10.07 6.15 6.06
N VAL A 116 -11.36 6.38 6.33
CA VAL A 116 -11.95 7.67 6.70
C VAL A 116 -11.43 8.22 8.04
N GLU A 117 -10.90 7.38 8.92
CA GLU A 117 -10.35 7.83 10.20
C GLU A 117 -8.94 8.43 10.09
N LEU A 118 -8.28 8.28 8.93
CA LEU A 118 -7.12 9.07 8.51
C LEU A 118 -7.51 10.37 7.77
N GLN A 119 -8.77 10.54 7.37
CA GLN A 119 -9.24 11.70 6.59
C GLN A 119 -9.47 12.97 7.42
N ARG A 120 -9.52 12.91 8.76
CA ARG A 120 -9.75 14.12 9.59
C ARG A 120 -8.56 15.07 9.69
N VAL A 121 -7.40 14.74 9.11
CA VAL A 121 -6.19 15.56 9.27
C VAL A 121 -5.61 16.09 7.96
N LEU A 122 -5.78 15.44 6.79
CA LEU A 122 -5.14 15.91 5.54
C LEU A 122 -6.07 15.66 4.34
N GLY A 123 -6.38 16.72 3.58
CA GLY A 123 -7.15 16.66 2.33
C GLY A 123 -6.46 15.91 1.17
N GLU A 124 -5.42 15.12 1.47
CA GLU A 124 -4.55 14.44 0.50
C GLU A 124 -5.13 13.08 0.05
N GLY A 125 -5.86 12.38 0.93
CA GLY A 125 -6.50 11.10 0.60
C GLY A 125 -7.61 11.23 -0.44
N GLN A 126 -8.36 12.34 -0.43
CA GLN A 126 -9.40 12.59 -1.44
C GLN A 126 -8.77 12.86 -2.82
N ALA A 127 -7.66 13.61 -2.87
CA ALA A 127 -6.92 13.85 -4.09
C ALA A 127 -6.32 12.56 -4.67
N LEU A 128 -5.83 11.65 -3.82
CA LEU A 128 -5.36 10.33 -4.26
C LEU A 128 -6.50 9.49 -4.86
N ALA A 129 -7.65 9.46 -4.21
CA ALA A 129 -8.85 8.80 -4.72
C ALA A 129 -9.25 9.31 -6.11
N GLU A 130 -9.35 10.64 -6.25
CA GLU A 130 -9.73 11.29 -7.50
C GLU A 130 -8.68 11.04 -8.61
N GLU A 131 -7.40 11.02 -8.27
CA GLU A 131 -6.29 10.76 -9.20
C GLU A 131 -6.26 9.31 -9.68
N ILE A 132 -6.52 8.34 -8.80
CA ILE A 132 -6.63 6.94 -9.22
C ILE A 132 -7.89 6.74 -10.07
N ALA A 133 -9.00 7.36 -9.68
CA ALA A 133 -10.27 7.30 -10.41
C ALA A 133 -10.15 7.87 -11.84
N SER A 134 -9.48 9.02 -12.00
CA SER A 134 -9.26 9.67 -13.30
C SER A 134 -8.44 8.80 -14.25
N ARG A 135 -7.55 7.95 -13.72
CA ARG A 135 -6.61 7.11 -14.49
C ARG A 135 -7.12 5.70 -14.77
N LEU A 136 -7.91 5.10 -13.87
CA LEU A 136 -8.49 3.77 -14.06
C LEU A 136 -9.69 3.75 -15.01
N GLY A 137 -10.32 4.92 -15.24
CA GLY A 137 -11.44 5.07 -16.17
C GLY A 137 -12.79 4.71 -15.54
N LYS A 138 -13.85 5.32 -16.08
CA LYS A 138 -15.25 5.28 -15.57
C LYS A 138 -15.90 3.89 -15.48
N GLU A 139 -15.25 2.83 -15.95
CA GLU A 139 -15.79 1.46 -15.93
C GLU A 139 -15.48 0.71 -14.62
N SER A 140 -14.64 1.27 -13.75
CA SER A 140 -14.40 0.73 -12.40
C SER A 140 -15.40 1.37 -11.43
N SER A 141 -16.29 0.58 -10.82
CA SER A 141 -17.22 1.09 -9.79
C SER A 141 -16.46 1.39 -8.51
N LEU A 142 -16.01 2.64 -8.36
CA LEU A 142 -15.32 3.14 -7.18
C LEU A 142 -16.33 3.36 -6.05
N ASN A 143 -16.32 2.47 -5.05
CA ASN A 143 -17.17 2.59 -3.88
C ASN A 143 -16.35 3.13 -2.70
N PHE A 144 -16.54 4.42 -2.38
CA PHE A 144 -15.94 5.05 -1.22
C PHE A 144 -16.73 4.70 0.04
N GLN A 145 -16.48 3.52 0.60
CA GLN A 145 -17.06 3.19 1.91
C GLN A 145 -16.15 3.64 3.05
N SER A 146 -16.70 3.70 4.27
CA SER A 146 -15.94 3.80 5.52
C SER A 146 -15.90 2.40 6.12
N CYS A 147 -14.71 1.88 6.44
CA CYS A 147 -14.50 0.51 6.87
C CYS A 147 -13.73 0.58 8.17
N LEU A 148 -14.40 1.13 9.18
CA LEU A 148 -14.13 0.89 10.60
C LEU A 148 -15.49 0.94 11.33
N ARG A 149 -16.40 0.03 10.95
CA ARG A 149 -17.53 -0.36 11.80
C ARG A 149 -17.52 -1.86 11.99
N ARG A 150 -16.79 -2.30 13.01
CA ARG A 150 -17.16 -3.44 13.84
C ARG A 150 -17.01 -3.03 15.29
#